data_AF-A0A068T703-F1
#
_entry.id   AF-A0A068T703-F1
#
_cell.length_a   1.000
_cell.length_b   1.000
_cell.length_c   1.000
_cell.angle_alpha   90.00
_cell.angle_beta   90.00
_cell.angle_gamma   90.00
#
_symmetry.space_group_name_H-M   'P 1'
#
loop_
_entity.id
_entity.type
_entity.pdbx_description
1 polymer ?
#
loop_
_entity_poly.entity_id
_entity_poly.type
_entity_poly.pdbx_seq_one_letter_code
_entity_poly.pdbx_strand_id
1 'polypeptide(L)'
;MTVYIALLRAVNVAGTTLPMTELKSICETLGFADVKTYIQSGNVLFRSDEAEAKVADKLDEALGRKFGKKPGVMVRSTQELEAIVENAPFPEAKPNFLLVHFLAERAAKDALDKMVAPDGEEAVVAGREIYVHYPIGSGKSKLKLPALKPGTSRNLNTVRKLAEMARVMEG
;
A
#
# COMPACT_ATOMS: atom_id res chain seq x y z
N MET A 1 -17.22 -13.53 2.30
CA MET A 1 -16.49 -12.25 2.20
C MET A 1 -15.00 -12.46 2.29
N THR A 2 -14.28 -11.95 1.30
CA THR A 2 -12.81 -11.85 1.29
C THR A 2 -12.38 -10.71 2.21
N VAL A 3 -11.30 -10.90 2.98
CA VAL A 3 -10.64 -9.81 3.71
C VAL A 3 -9.72 -9.07 2.74
N TYR A 4 -9.97 -7.77 2.59
CA TYR A 4 -9.16 -6.89 1.76
C TYR A 4 -8.44 -5.85 2.60
N ILE A 5 -7.26 -5.48 2.15
CA ILE A 5 -6.44 -4.40 2.66
C ILE A 5 -6.32 -3.36 1.55
N ALA A 6 -6.93 -2.19 1.76
CA ALA A 6 -6.81 -1.06 0.85
C ALA A 6 -5.77 -0.05 1.38
N LEU A 7 -4.84 0.29 0.49
CA LEU A 7 -3.71 1.19 0.72
C LEU A 7 -3.91 2.43 -0.14
N LEU A 8 -4.19 3.56 0.52
CA LEU A 8 -4.41 4.82 -0.17
C LEU A 8 -3.06 5.44 -0.53
N ARG A 9 -3.02 6.11 -1.69
CA ARG A 9 -1.89 6.95 -2.11
C ARG A 9 -2.09 8.38 -1.61
N ALA A 10 -1.00 8.98 -1.13
CA ALA A 10 -0.87 10.41 -0.84
C ALA A 10 -1.96 11.02 0.08
N VAL A 11 -2.44 10.26 1.08
CA VAL A 11 -3.28 10.82 2.16
C VAL A 11 -2.44 11.24 3.36
N ASN A 12 -2.85 12.30 4.04
CA ASN A 12 -2.16 12.91 5.18
C ASN A 12 -0.73 13.38 4.85
N VAL A 13 -0.51 13.76 3.59
CA VAL A 13 0.70 14.41 3.08
C VAL A 13 0.30 15.63 2.24
N ALA A 14 1.15 16.66 2.21
CA ALA A 14 1.03 17.82 1.32
C ALA A 14 -0.39 18.43 1.21
N GLY A 15 -1.05 18.65 2.35
CA GLY A 15 -2.34 19.36 2.42
C GLY A 15 -3.60 18.52 2.19
N THR A 16 -3.48 17.21 1.94
CA THR A 16 -4.64 16.30 1.92
C THR A 16 -4.83 15.69 3.30
N THR A 17 -5.88 16.09 4.03
CA THR A 17 -6.20 15.51 5.34
C THR A 17 -7.39 14.56 5.24
N LEU A 18 -7.22 13.34 5.76
CA LEU A 18 -8.26 12.34 5.90
C LEU A 18 -8.19 11.74 7.31
N PRO A 19 -9.14 12.09 8.20
CA PRO A 19 -9.32 11.39 9.45
C PRO A 19 -9.60 9.90 9.20
N MET A 20 -8.96 9.01 9.94
CA MET A 20 -9.18 7.57 9.76
C MET A 20 -10.59 7.13 10.14
N THR A 21 -11.24 7.84 11.08
CA THR A 21 -12.68 7.65 11.38
C THR A 21 -13.56 7.96 10.17
N GLU A 22 -13.20 8.98 9.39
CA GLU A 22 -13.91 9.32 8.16
C GLU A 22 -13.65 8.29 7.06
N LEU A 23 -12.39 7.85 6.87
CA LEU A 23 -12.09 6.74 5.95
C LEU A 23 -12.90 5.49 6.28
N LYS A 24 -13.00 5.15 7.58
CA LYS A 24 -13.82 4.05 8.06
C LYS A 24 -15.29 4.24 7.69
N SER A 25 -15.86 5.40 7.97
CA SER A 25 -17.27 5.72 7.66
C SER A 25 -17.58 5.65 6.16
N ILE A 26 -16.64 6.09 5.30
CA ILE A 26 -16.77 5.96 3.84
C ILE A 26 -16.87 4.49 3.44
N CYS A 27 -15.99 3.63 3.98
CA CYS A 27 -16.00 2.19 3.69
C CYS A 27 -17.31 1.52 4.17
N GLU A 28 -17.79 1.87 5.36
CA GLU A 28 -19.06 1.37 5.90
C GLU A 28 -20.25 1.80 5.02
N THR A 29 -20.26 3.05 4.55
CA THR A 29 -21.29 3.56 3.63
C THR A 29 -21.28 2.85 2.28
N LEU A 30 -20.12 2.39 1.82
CA LEU A 30 -19.98 1.58 0.61
C LEU A 30 -20.46 0.13 0.78
N GLY A 31 -20.85 -0.26 2.00
CA GLY A 31 -21.33 -1.61 2.34
C GLY A 31 -20.22 -2.59 2.69
N PHE A 32 -19.00 -2.11 2.96
CA PHE A 32 -17.92 -2.99 3.42
C PHE A 32 -18.13 -3.34 4.90
N ALA A 33 -17.89 -4.60 5.24
CA ALA A 33 -18.08 -5.13 6.60
C ALA A 33 -16.78 -5.13 7.41
N ASP A 34 -16.90 -5.19 8.75
CA ASP A 34 -15.78 -5.33 9.68
C ASP A 34 -14.64 -4.32 9.48
N VAL A 35 -14.97 -3.06 9.16
CA VAL A 35 -13.99 -2.04 8.77
C VAL A 35 -13.09 -1.64 9.94
N LYS A 36 -11.77 -1.77 9.72
CA LYS A 36 -10.69 -1.36 10.62
C LYS A 36 -9.67 -0.50 9.90
N THR A 37 -9.12 0.50 10.57
CA THR A 37 -8.00 1.32 10.04
C THR A 37 -6.75 1.09 10.84
N TYR A 38 -5.58 1.25 10.21
CA TYR A 38 -4.29 1.16 10.88
C TYR A 38 -3.45 2.40 10.60
N ILE A 39 -3.05 3.10 11.67
CA ILE A 39 -2.29 4.36 11.68
C ILE A 39 -2.88 5.43 10.74
N GLN A 40 -2.23 6.58 10.60
CA GLN A 40 -2.75 7.72 9.82
C GLN A 40 -2.21 7.77 8.39
N SER A 41 -1.62 6.69 7.87
CA SER A 41 -1.04 6.67 6.51
C SER A 41 -1.98 6.10 5.44
N GLY A 42 -3.28 5.99 5.72
CA GLY A 42 -4.26 5.51 4.73
C GLY A 42 -4.24 4.00 4.55
N ASN A 43 -4.43 3.25 5.63
CA ASN A 43 -4.60 1.81 5.59
C ASN A 43 -5.96 1.46 6.16
N VAL A 44 -6.75 0.71 5.40
CA VAL A 44 -8.04 0.20 5.85
C VAL A 44 -8.17 -1.27 5.47
N LEU A 45 -8.67 -2.06 6.41
CA LEU A 45 -8.99 -3.46 6.25
C LEU A 45 -10.50 -3.62 6.39
N PHE A 46 -11.09 -4.48 5.58
CA PHE A 46 -12.53 -4.74 5.59
C PHE A 46 -12.85 -6.05 4.89
N ARG A 47 -14.10 -6.47 5.00
CA ARG A 47 -14.67 -7.64 4.34
C ARG A 47 -15.61 -7.22 3.22
N SER A 48 -15.54 -7.91 2.08
CA SER A 48 -16.46 -7.72 0.97
C SER A 48 -16.66 -9.01 0.17
N ASP A 49 -17.85 -9.19 -0.41
CA ASP A 49 -18.11 -10.25 -1.40
C ASP A 49 -17.84 -9.78 -2.84
N GLU A 50 -17.41 -8.53 -3.02
CA GLU A 50 -17.07 -7.98 -4.33
C GLU A 50 -15.63 -8.33 -4.73
N ALA A 51 -15.39 -8.36 -6.04
CA ALA A 51 -14.05 -8.58 -6.60
C ALA A 51 -13.12 -7.39 -6.29
N GLU A 52 -11.82 -7.67 -6.16
CA GLU A 52 -10.77 -6.70 -5.83
C GLU A 52 -10.87 -5.40 -6.65
N ALA A 53 -10.96 -5.51 -7.99
CA ALA A 53 -11.03 -4.35 -8.88
C ALA A 53 -12.25 -3.45 -8.56
N LYS A 54 -13.41 -4.07 -8.30
CA LYS A 54 -14.64 -3.35 -8.00
C LYS A 54 -14.58 -2.66 -6.64
N VAL A 55 -13.97 -3.31 -5.66
CA VAL A 55 -13.70 -2.74 -4.34
C VAL A 55 -12.78 -1.53 -4.44
N ALA A 56 -11.68 -1.66 -5.19
CA ALA A 56 -10.72 -0.59 -5.42
C ALA A 56 -11.39 0.62 -6.10
N ASP A 57 -12.14 0.39 -7.18
CA ASP A 57 -12.83 1.43 -7.93
C ASP A 57 -13.87 2.17 -7.09
N LYS A 58 -14.71 1.45 -6.33
CA LYS A 58 -15.72 2.05 -5.45
C LYS A 58 -15.10 2.97 -4.41
N LEU A 59 -14.04 2.51 -3.75
CA LEU A 59 -13.37 3.28 -2.71
C LEU A 59 -12.66 4.51 -3.32
N ASP A 60 -11.97 4.33 -4.44
CA ASP A 60 -11.27 5.42 -5.13
C ASP A 60 -12.24 6.48 -5.66
N GLU A 61 -13.42 6.09 -6.16
CA GLU A 61 -14.49 7.01 -6.55
C GLU A 61 -15.11 7.77 -5.38
N ALA A 62 -15.36 7.09 -4.26
CA ALA A 62 -15.91 7.75 -3.07
C ALA A 62 -14.93 8.79 -2.52
N LEU A 63 -13.64 8.45 -2.45
CA LEU A 63 -12.58 9.37 -2.08
C LEU A 63 -12.41 10.48 -3.12
N GLY A 64 -12.56 10.17 -4.40
CA GLY A 64 -12.52 11.13 -5.50
C GLY A 64 -13.61 12.20 -5.40
N ARG A 65 -14.84 11.81 -5.05
CA ARG A 65 -15.94 12.76 -4.79
C ARG A 65 -15.62 13.71 -3.63
N LYS A 66 -14.91 13.23 -2.60
CA LYS A 66 -14.52 14.04 -1.44
C LYS A 66 -13.36 14.99 -1.76
N PHE A 67 -12.33 14.53 -2.47
CA PHE A 67 -11.11 15.29 -2.70
C PHE A 67 -11.07 16.05 -4.04
N GLY A 68 -12.08 15.88 -4.89
CA GLY A 68 -12.10 16.42 -6.26
C GLY A 68 -11.14 15.70 -7.23
N LYS A 69 -10.39 14.70 -6.75
CA LYS A 69 -9.52 13.83 -7.55
C LYS A 69 -9.39 12.46 -6.90
N LYS A 70 -9.35 11.41 -7.71
CA LYS A 70 -9.09 10.04 -7.25
C LYS A 70 -7.67 9.94 -6.67
N PRO A 71 -7.49 9.61 -5.37
CA PRO A 71 -6.16 9.50 -4.78
C PRO A 71 -5.36 8.34 -5.38
N GLY A 72 -6.02 7.24 -5.76
CA GLY A 72 -5.43 5.95 -6.07
C GLY A 72 -5.52 5.01 -4.85
N VAL A 73 -6.08 3.83 -5.07
CA VAL A 73 -6.30 2.79 -4.05
C VAL A 73 -5.70 1.48 -4.55
N MET A 74 -4.72 0.95 -3.82
CA MET A 74 -4.18 -0.39 -4.08
C MET A 74 -4.80 -1.37 -3.10
N VAL A 75 -5.34 -2.48 -3.59
CA VAL A 75 -6.00 -3.50 -2.77
C VAL A 75 -5.22 -4.81 -2.82
N ARG A 76 -5.07 -5.45 -1.67
CA ARG A 76 -4.54 -6.82 -1.56
C ARG A 76 -5.47 -7.66 -0.70
N SER A 77 -5.53 -8.95 -0.98
CA SER A 77 -6.09 -9.97 -0.09
C SER A 77 -5.14 -10.28 1.07
N THR A 78 -5.63 -10.97 2.09
CA THR A 78 -4.78 -11.50 3.18
C THR A 78 -3.64 -12.35 2.63
N GLN A 79 -3.96 -13.28 1.73
CA GLN A 79 -3.01 -14.26 1.20
C GLN A 79 -1.88 -13.57 0.43
N GLU A 80 -2.21 -12.55 -0.38
CA GLU A 80 -1.20 -11.76 -1.07
C GLU A 80 -0.31 -10.98 -0.10
N LEU A 81 -0.89 -10.41 0.96
CA LEU A 81 -0.13 -9.62 1.92
C LEU A 81 0.81 -10.49 2.76
N GLU A 82 0.38 -11.70 3.13
CA GLU A 82 1.24 -12.71 3.76
C GLU A 82 2.39 -13.11 2.82
N ALA A 83 2.10 -13.40 1.55
CA ALA A 83 3.13 -13.73 0.56
C ALA A 83 4.14 -12.58 0.37
N ILE A 84 3.71 -11.32 0.42
CA ILE A 84 4.59 -10.15 0.36
C ILE A 84 5.52 -10.09 1.57
N VAL A 85 5.03 -10.45 2.76
CA VAL A 85 5.86 -10.48 3.97
C VAL A 85 6.88 -11.62 3.93
N GLU A 86 6.44 -12.82 3.52
CA GLU A 86 7.27 -14.02 3.50
C GLU A 86 8.37 -13.97 2.43
N ASN A 87 8.08 -13.35 1.29
CA ASN A 87 9.00 -13.24 0.16
C ASN A 87 9.75 -11.90 0.12
N ALA A 88 9.76 -11.14 1.22
CA ALA A 88 10.47 -9.88 1.28
C ALA A 88 11.99 -10.10 1.06
N PRO A 89 12.59 -9.47 0.04
CA PRO A 89 14.04 -9.54 -0.19
C PRO A 89 14.79 -8.76 0.90
N PHE A 90 16.11 -8.88 0.91
CA PHE A 90 17.01 -8.18 1.85
C PHE A 90 16.81 -8.58 3.33
N PRO A 91 17.15 -9.84 3.71
CA PRO A 91 16.95 -10.32 5.08
C PRO A 91 17.70 -9.50 6.14
N GLU A 92 18.82 -8.89 5.76
CA GLU A 92 19.64 -8.04 6.66
C GLU A 92 19.14 -6.59 6.78
N ALA A 93 18.18 -6.17 5.94
CA ALA A 93 17.67 -4.81 5.97
C ALA A 93 16.84 -4.55 7.23
N LYS A 94 17.02 -3.38 7.84
CA LYS A 94 16.14 -2.94 8.93
C LYS A 94 14.71 -2.82 8.38
N PRO A 95 13.67 -3.42 9.00
CA PRO A 95 12.32 -3.44 8.45
C PRO A 95 11.67 -2.06 8.22
N ASN A 96 12.10 -1.02 8.96
CA ASN A 96 11.64 0.34 8.75
C ASN A 96 12.36 1.06 7.58
N PHE A 97 13.45 0.50 7.08
CA PHE A 97 14.24 0.99 5.94
C PHE A 97 13.99 0.21 4.65
N LEU A 98 13.30 -0.92 4.74
CA LEU A 98 12.76 -1.66 3.60
C LEU A 98 11.31 -1.25 3.37
N LEU A 99 11.03 -0.66 2.22
CA LEU A 99 9.68 -0.27 1.81
C LEU A 99 9.18 -1.19 0.70
N VAL A 100 7.91 -1.57 0.81
CA VAL A 100 7.13 -2.20 -0.25
C VAL A 100 6.33 -1.10 -0.94
N HIS A 101 6.56 -0.91 -2.24
CA HIS A 101 5.78 -0.02 -3.09
C HIS A 101 4.73 -0.84 -3.83
N PHE A 102 3.47 -0.58 -3.54
CA PHE A 102 2.32 -1.25 -4.12
C PHE A 102 1.86 -0.50 -5.36
N LEU A 103 1.73 -1.24 -6.46
CA LEU A 103 1.19 -0.78 -7.73
C LEU A 103 -0.23 -1.36 -7.93
N ALA A 104 -1.05 -0.65 -8.71
CA ALA A 104 -2.35 -1.19 -9.12
C ALA A 104 -2.16 -2.39 -10.07
N GLU A 105 -1.26 -2.23 -11.03
CA GLU A 105 -0.94 -3.21 -12.06
C GLU A 105 0.46 -3.80 -11.85
N ARG A 106 0.74 -4.90 -12.57
CA ARG A 106 2.08 -5.49 -12.59
C ARG A 106 3.11 -4.47 -13.05
N ALA A 107 4.24 -4.40 -12.36
CA ALA A 107 5.37 -3.57 -12.77
C ALA A 107 5.85 -4.00 -14.17
N ALA A 108 6.21 -3.00 -14.98
CA ALA A 108 6.82 -3.25 -16.29
C ALA A 108 8.18 -3.97 -16.14
N LYS A 109 8.57 -4.74 -17.15
CA LYS A 109 9.83 -5.51 -17.11
C LYS A 109 11.07 -4.60 -17.00
N ASP A 110 10.97 -3.39 -17.53
CA ASP A 110 11.98 -2.32 -17.55
C ASP A 110 11.81 -1.32 -16.38
N ALA A 111 11.02 -1.67 -15.34
CA ALA A 111 10.69 -0.75 -14.26
C ALA A 111 11.92 -0.17 -13.53
N LEU A 112 13.05 -0.87 -13.54
CA LEU A 112 14.29 -0.46 -12.89
C LEU A 112 15.31 0.20 -13.82
N ASP A 113 15.09 0.24 -15.14
CA ASP A 113 16.07 0.73 -16.13
C ASP A 113 16.47 2.19 -15.90
N LYS A 114 15.58 2.98 -15.31
CA LYS A 114 15.80 4.40 -15.00
C LYS A 114 16.12 4.65 -13.53
N MET A 115 16.52 3.61 -12.79
CA MET A 115 16.90 3.73 -11.39
C MET A 115 18.22 4.50 -11.25
N VAL A 116 18.23 5.53 -10.40
CA VAL A 116 19.44 6.22 -9.95
C VAL A 116 19.49 6.15 -8.43
N ALA A 117 20.46 5.40 -7.90
CA ALA A 117 20.58 5.07 -6.48
C ALA A 117 21.94 5.52 -5.91
N PRO A 118 22.14 6.83 -5.70
CA PRO A 118 23.44 7.38 -5.31
C PRO A 118 23.79 7.10 -3.84
N ASP A 119 22.83 6.70 -3.02
CA ASP A 119 23.02 6.47 -1.58
C ASP A 119 23.06 4.97 -1.25
N GLY A 120 23.22 4.11 -2.27
CA GLY A 120 23.31 2.65 -2.12
C GLY A 120 21.95 1.95 -2.04
N GLU A 121 20.88 2.57 -2.55
CA GLU A 121 19.57 1.95 -2.58
C GLU A 121 19.52 0.73 -3.52
N GLU A 122 18.82 -0.30 -3.09
CA GLU A 122 18.59 -1.52 -3.87
C GLU A 122 17.10 -1.70 -4.11
N ALA A 123 16.71 -2.26 -5.26
CA ALA A 123 15.32 -2.50 -5.60
C ALA A 123 15.10 -3.86 -6.26
N VAL A 124 13.97 -4.48 -5.95
CA VAL A 124 13.54 -5.75 -6.55
C VAL A 124 12.08 -5.63 -6.97
N VAL A 125 11.80 -5.97 -8.24
CA VAL A 125 10.45 -6.06 -8.78
C VAL A 125 9.87 -7.43 -8.46
N ALA A 126 8.66 -7.47 -7.89
CA ALA A 126 7.94 -8.69 -7.57
C ALA A 126 6.45 -8.53 -7.90
N GLY A 127 6.09 -8.75 -9.17
CA GLY A 127 4.68 -8.68 -9.59
C GLY A 127 4.12 -7.26 -9.51
N ARG A 128 3.20 -7.01 -8.56
CA ARG A 128 2.58 -5.69 -8.34
C ARG A 128 3.30 -4.88 -7.25
N GLU A 129 4.42 -5.39 -6.76
CA GLU A 129 5.24 -4.78 -5.73
C GLU A 129 6.63 -4.44 -6.26
N ILE A 130 7.18 -3.34 -5.76
CA ILE A 130 8.62 -3.05 -5.86
C ILE A 130 9.14 -2.87 -4.45
N TYR A 131 10.03 -3.77 -4.03
CA TYR A 131 10.76 -3.63 -2.78
C TYR A 131 11.91 -2.66 -2.98
N VAL A 132 12.09 -1.73 -2.05
CA VAL A 132 13.22 -0.81 -2.06
C VAL A 132 13.86 -0.77 -0.68
N HIS A 133 15.14 -1.14 -0.62
CA HIS A 133 15.97 -0.98 0.56
C HIS A 133 16.63 0.40 0.54
N TYR A 134 16.36 1.20 1.57
CA TYR A 134 16.94 2.52 1.76
C TYR A 134 17.96 2.48 2.92
N PRO A 135 19.26 2.24 2.67
CA PRO A 135 20.24 2.01 3.74
C PRO A 135 20.38 3.20 4.72
N ILE A 136 20.10 4.41 4.26
CA ILE A 136 20.11 5.65 5.06
C ILE A 136 18.72 6.16 5.44
N GLY A 137 17.66 5.39 5.15
CA GLY A 137 16.26 5.75 5.32
C GLY A 137 15.67 6.54 4.15
N SER A 138 14.40 6.26 3.83
CA SER A 138 13.73 6.80 2.63
C SER A 138 13.57 8.33 2.64
N GLY A 139 13.50 8.96 3.81
CA GLY A 139 13.42 10.42 3.92
C GLY A 139 14.73 11.17 3.62
N LYS A 140 15.86 10.49 3.59
CA LYS A 140 17.19 11.07 3.29
C LYS A 140 17.73 10.68 1.92
N SER A 141 17.25 9.56 1.39
CA SER A 141 17.62 9.00 0.09
C SER A 141 17.32 9.97 -1.06
N LYS A 142 18.23 9.97 -2.05
CA LYS A 142 18.10 10.70 -3.31
C LYS A 142 17.73 9.78 -4.47
N LEU A 143 17.19 8.59 -4.18
CA LEU A 143 16.72 7.63 -5.17
C LEU A 143 15.81 8.30 -6.20
N LYS A 144 16.11 8.10 -7.47
CA LYS A 144 15.19 8.38 -8.57
C LYS A 144 14.77 7.06 -9.17
N LEU A 145 13.51 6.69 -8.96
CA LEU A 145 12.91 5.51 -9.57
C LEU A 145 11.50 5.87 -10.07
N PRO A 146 11.34 6.24 -11.36
CA PRO A 146 10.06 6.68 -11.91
C PRO A 146 8.93 5.67 -11.76
N ALA A 147 9.24 4.37 -11.74
CA ALA A 147 8.26 3.30 -11.57
C ALA A 147 7.51 3.33 -10.23
N LEU A 148 8.01 4.05 -9.22
CA LEU A 148 7.34 4.19 -7.93
C LEU A 148 6.20 5.22 -7.94
N LYS A 149 6.21 6.17 -8.89
CA LYS A 149 5.26 7.30 -8.94
C LYS A 149 3.77 6.91 -8.96
N PRO A 150 3.33 5.88 -9.71
CA PRO A 150 1.93 5.48 -9.69
C PRO A 150 1.52 4.76 -8.40
N GLY A 151 2.48 4.30 -7.58
CA GLY A 151 2.23 3.47 -6.41
C GLY A 151 2.02 4.22 -5.09
N THR A 152 1.87 3.42 -4.03
CA THR A 152 1.91 3.86 -2.62
C THR A 152 2.86 2.95 -1.85
N SER A 153 3.57 3.48 -0.85
CA SER A 153 4.61 2.71 -0.14
C SER A 153 4.31 2.52 1.34
N ARG A 154 4.65 1.35 1.88
CA ARG A 154 4.66 1.07 3.32
C ARG A 154 5.99 0.42 3.70
N ASN A 155 6.52 0.74 4.88
CA ASN A 155 7.69 0.00 5.39
C ASN A 155 7.28 -1.41 5.80
N LEU A 156 8.23 -2.34 5.88
CA LEU A 156 7.95 -3.75 6.14
C LEU A 156 7.30 -3.99 7.51
N ASN A 157 7.58 -3.15 8.52
CA ASN A 157 6.87 -3.20 9.80
C ASN A 157 5.35 -2.98 9.64
N THR A 158 4.96 -2.00 8.82
CA THR A 158 3.55 -1.71 8.54
C THR A 158 2.91 -2.87 7.79
N VAL A 159 3.58 -3.40 6.76
CA VAL A 159 3.06 -4.53 5.97
C VAL A 159 2.86 -5.77 6.84
N ARG A 160 3.83 -6.10 7.71
CA ARG A 160 3.71 -7.18 8.69
C ARG A 160 2.51 -7.00 9.62
N LYS A 161 2.31 -5.79 10.14
CA LYS A 161 1.17 -5.53 11.05
C LYS A 161 -0.17 -5.63 10.32
N LEU A 162 -0.24 -5.16 9.08
CA LEU A 162 -1.45 -5.30 8.26
C LEU A 162 -1.76 -6.77 7.95
N ALA A 163 -0.75 -7.59 7.64
CA ALA A 163 -0.91 -9.03 7.44
C ALA A 163 -1.43 -9.72 8.72
N GLU A 164 -0.85 -9.40 9.88
CA GLU A 164 -1.33 -9.91 11.17
C GLU A 164 -2.80 -9.54 11.43
N MET A 165 -3.16 -8.27 11.22
CA MET A 165 -4.54 -7.80 11.40
C MET A 165 -5.52 -8.48 10.44
N ALA A 166 -5.11 -8.68 9.18
CA ALA A 166 -5.92 -9.34 8.16
C ALA A 166 -6.17 -10.81 8.51
N ARG A 167 -5.13 -11.54 8.94
CA ARG A 167 -5.23 -12.93 9.40
C ARG A 167 -6.19 -13.08 10.58
N VAL A 168 -6.15 -12.14 11.54
CA VAL A 168 -7.10 -12.12 12.66
C VAL A 168 -8.55 -11.86 12.21
N MET A 169 -8.77 -11.20 11.08
CA MET A 169 -10.12 -11.00 10.52
C MET A 169 -10.65 -12.19 9.71
N GLU A 170 -9.77 -13.09 9.27
CA GLU A 170 -10.18 -14.33 8.59
C GLU A 170 -10.62 -15.44 9.55
N GLY A 171 -10.02 -15.48 10.74
CA GLY A 171 -10.40 -16.40 11.82
C GLY A 171 -11.73 -16.03 12.49
#